data_AF-A0AAJ5F391-F1
#
_entry.id   AF-A0AAJ5F391-F1
#
_cell.length_a   1.000
_cell.length_b   1.000
_cell.length_c   1.000
_cell.angle_alpha   90.00
_cell.angle_beta   90.00
_cell.angle_gamma   90.00
#
_symmetry.space_group_name_H-M   'P 1'
#
loop_
_entity.id
_entity.type
_entity.pdbx_description
1 polymer ?
#
loop_
_entity_poly.entity_id
_entity_poly.type
_entity_poly.pdbx_seq_one_letter_code
_entity_poly.pdbx_strand_id
1 'polypeptide(L)'
;MTQNNGQNNDQNVAAQIDNRVEQDLRQRLERQGDHMQVKDKNGDYVGTVDHIEGDQLKLTRSGSHDGQHHYVPLSNVESMDDVAVYLNVTQDQVK
;
A
#
# COMPACT_ATOMS: atom_id res chain seq x y z
N MET A 1 11.04 -0.87 29.18
CA MET A 1 11.59 -1.79 28.16
C MET A 1 11.55 -1.04 26.85
N THR A 2 12.71 -0.92 26.20
CA THR A 2 13.11 0.24 25.41
C THR A 2 12.91 0.07 23.91
N GLN A 3 12.44 1.11 23.22
CA GLN A 3 12.74 1.46 21.81
C GLN A 3 12.67 3.01 21.76
N ASN A 4 13.72 3.85 21.70
CA ASN A 4 14.89 3.97 20.81
C ASN A 4 14.48 3.74 19.34
N ASN A 5 14.79 4.58 18.35
CA ASN A 5 15.85 5.58 18.21
C ASN A 5 15.51 6.45 16.97
N GLY A 6 16.03 7.67 16.90
CA GLY A 6 15.81 8.59 15.78
C GLY A 6 16.49 8.18 14.48
N GLN A 7 15.95 8.68 13.36
CA GLN A 7 16.55 8.75 12.03
C GLN A 7 15.62 9.63 11.17
N ASN A 8 16.01 10.58 10.32
CA ASN A 8 17.20 11.38 10.10
C ASN A 8 16.77 12.45 9.08
N ASN A 9 17.49 13.57 9.09
CA ASN A 9 17.37 14.74 8.23
C ASN A 9 17.01 14.49 6.75
N ASP A 10 16.17 15.40 6.24
CA ASP A 10 15.97 15.83 4.87
C ASP A 10 17.21 15.70 3.97
N GLN A 11 17.17 14.87 2.92
CA GLN A 11 17.96 15.03 1.66
C GLN A 11 17.51 14.08 0.51
N ASN A 12 16.28 13.56 0.47
CA ASN A 12 15.74 12.91 -0.75
C ASN A 12 14.22 12.71 -0.67
N VAL A 13 13.43 13.75 -0.91
CA VAL A 13 11.96 13.73 -0.69
C VAL A 13 11.21 12.70 -1.55
N ALA A 14 11.66 12.40 -2.77
CA ALA A 14 11.01 11.41 -3.62
C ALA A 14 11.22 9.95 -3.13
N ALA A 15 12.41 9.62 -2.62
CA ALA A 15 12.71 8.29 -2.09
C ALA A 15 12.21 8.08 -0.64
N GLN A 16 11.95 9.17 0.10
CA GLN A 16 11.47 9.10 1.48
C GLN A 16 9.97 8.87 1.62
N ILE A 17 9.15 9.29 0.65
CA ILE A 17 7.69 9.04 0.67
C ILE A 17 7.44 7.53 0.57
N ASP A 18 8.10 6.90 -0.39
CA ASP A 18 7.99 5.48 -0.70
C ASP A 18 8.33 4.58 0.51
N ASN A 19 9.45 4.85 1.19
CA ASN A 19 9.86 4.09 2.38
C ASN A 19 8.94 4.31 3.60
N ARG A 20 8.35 5.50 3.79
CA ARG A 20 7.46 5.75 4.94
C ARG A 20 6.09 5.12 4.76
N VAL A 21 5.54 5.19 3.54
CA VAL A 21 4.28 4.53 3.19
C VAL A 21 4.44 3.02 3.35
N GLU A 22 5.53 2.44 2.86
CA GLU A 22 5.84 1.03 3.05
C GLU A 22 5.83 0.63 4.53
N GLN A 23 6.58 1.36 5.36
CA GLN A 23 6.74 1.02 6.77
C GLN A 23 5.44 1.14 7.56
N ASP A 24 4.61 2.15 7.28
CA ASP A 24 3.30 2.28 7.93
C ASP A 24 2.39 1.12 7.54
N LEU A 25 2.37 0.77 6.25
CA LEU A 25 1.53 -0.29 5.71
C LEU A 25 1.94 -1.67 6.24
N ARG A 26 3.26 -1.93 6.35
CA ARG A 26 3.80 -3.14 7.01
C ARG A 26 3.38 -3.21 8.47
N GLN A 27 3.56 -2.12 9.22
CA GLN A 27 3.20 -2.09 10.65
C GLN A 27 1.70 -2.29 10.88
N ARG A 28 0.84 -1.72 10.02
CA ARG A 28 -0.62 -1.87 10.10
C ARG A 28 -1.06 -3.31 9.88
N LEU A 29 -0.58 -3.92 8.79
CA LEU A 29 -0.86 -5.31 8.46
C LEU A 29 -0.40 -6.26 9.58
N GLU A 30 0.77 -6.00 10.18
CA GLU A 30 1.33 -6.82 11.25
C GLU A 30 0.62 -6.62 12.60
N ARG A 31 0.16 -5.41 12.91
CA ARG A 31 -0.50 -5.10 14.18
C ARG A 31 -1.96 -5.53 14.25
N GLN A 32 -2.69 -5.47 13.13
CA GLN A 32 -4.14 -5.69 13.15
C GLN A 32 -4.60 -6.87 12.29
N GLY A 33 -3.79 -7.35 11.33
CA GLY A 33 -4.27 -8.33 10.35
C GLY A 33 -5.49 -7.83 9.54
N ASP A 34 -5.81 -6.53 9.65
CA ASP A 34 -6.88 -5.88 8.95
C ASP A 34 -6.40 -5.59 7.53
N HIS A 35 -6.99 -6.30 6.57
CA HIS A 35 -6.73 -6.10 5.16
C HIS A 35 -7.36 -4.76 4.72
N MET A 36 -6.54 -3.82 4.25
CA MET A 36 -7.03 -2.52 3.77
C MET A 36 -7.60 -2.63 2.36
N GLN A 37 -8.65 -1.86 2.09
CA GLN A 37 -9.22 -1.78 0.75
C GLN A 37 -8.28 -1.00 -0.17
N VAL A 38 -8.24 -1.36 -1.45
CA VAL A 38 -7.50 -0.62 -2.47
C VAL A 38 -8.49 -0.05 -3.44
N LYS A 39 -8.40 1.26 -3.63
CA LYS A 39 -9.23 2.04 -4.54
C LYS A 39 -8.36 2.67 -5.61
N ASP A 40 -8.89 2.72 -6.82
CA ASP A 40 -8.19 3.36 -7.93
C ASP A 40 -8.32 4.89 -7.90
N LYS A 41 -7.71 5.55 -8.88
CA LYS A 41 -7.78 7.01 -9.06
C LYS A 41 -9.21 7.57 -9.12
N ASN A 42 -10.16 6.81 -9.65
CA ASN A 42 -11.58 7.19 -9.73
C ASN A 42 -12.33 6.91 -8.42
N GLY A 43 -11.69 6.20 -7.48
CA GLY A 43 -12.29 5.75 -6.22
C GLY A 43 -12.99 4.40 -6.32
N ASP A 44 -12.87 3.72 -7.47
CA ASP A 44 -13.44 2.39 -7.68
C ASP A 44 -12.67 1.33 -6.89
N TYR A 45 -13.39 0.35 -6.34
CA TYR A 45 -12.80 -0.72 -5.55
C TYR A 45 -12.02 -1.70 -6.44
N VAL A 46 -10.71 -1.75 -6.25
CA VAL A 46 -9.78 -2.63 -6.99
C VAL A 46 -9.59 -3.95 -6.26
N GLY A 47 -9.51 -3.92 -4.93
CA GLY A 47 -9.29 -5.13 -4.14
C GLY A 47 -8.92 -4.86 -2.69
N THR A 48 -8.30 -5.85 -2.05
CA THR A 48 -7.85 -5.75 -0.65
C THR A 48 -6.40 -6.16 -0.56
N VAL A 49 -5.60 -5.45 0.25
CA VAL A 49 -4.19 -5.78 0.47
C VAL A 49 -4.09 -7.08 1.27
N ASP A 50 -3.39 -8.07 0.69
CA ASP A 50 -3.03 -9.35 1.31
C ASP A 50 -1.68 -9.23 2.03
N HIS A 51 -0.68 -8.73 1.31
CA HIS A 51 0.70 -8.65 1.79
C HIS A 51 1.51 -7.58 1.06
N ILE A 52 2.68 -7.24 1.61
CA ILE A 52 3.64 -6.35 0.95
C ILE A 52 4.88 -7.17 0.58
N GLU A 53 5.06 -7.38 -0.71
CA GLU A 53 6.17 -8.12 -1.31
C GLU A 53 7.20 -7.12 -1.86
N GLY A 54 8.30 -6.91 -1.13
CA GLY A 54 9.28 -5.88 -1.48
C GLY A 54 8.58 -4.52 -1.63
N ASP A 55 8.66 -3.93 -2.82
CA ASP A 55 8.07 -2.62 -3.14
C ASP A 55 6.62 -2.69 -3.66
N GLN A 56 5.97 -3.85 -3.57
CA GLN A 56 4.66 -4.08 -4.18
C GLN A 56 3.63 -4.57 -3.16
N LEU A 57 2.43 -4.00 -3.24
CA LEU A 57 1.24 -4.46 -2.57
C LEU A 57 0.65 -5.63 -3.34
N LYS A 58 0.66 -6.80 -2.71
CA LYS A 58 -0.04 -7.98 -3.20
C LYS A 58 -1.50 -7.88 -2.80
N LEU A 59 -2.40 -7.94 -3.79
CA LEU A 59 -3.84 -7.96 -3.55
C LEU A 59 -4.36 -9.39 -3.43
N THR A 60 -5.40 -9.55 -2.61
CA THR A 60 -6.11 -10.82 -2.48
C THR A 60 -6.88 -11.12 -3.77
N ARG A 61 -6.85 -12.38 -4.20
CA ARG A 61 -7.62 -12.86 -5.37
C ARG A 61 -9.12 -12.59 -5.22
N SER A 62 -9.64 -12.69 -4.00
CA SER A 62 -11.06 -12.45 -3.69
C SER A 62 -11.45 -10.98 -3.74
N GLY A 63 -10.49 -10.06 -3.61
CA GLY A 63 -10.71 -8.63 -3.72
C GLY A 63 -10.78 -8.14 -5.16
N SER A 64 -10.06 -8.79 -6.08
CA SER A 64 -9.99 -8.39 -7.49
C SER A 64 -11.25 -8.79 -8.27
N HIS A 65 -11.77 -7.87 -9.10
CA HIS A 65 -12.95 -8.13 -9.94
C HIS A 65 -12.72 -9.26 -10.96
N ASP A 66 -11.47 -9.45 -11.43
CA ASP A 66 -11.09 -10.50 -12.38
C ASP A 66 -10.74 -11.83 -11.69
N GLY A 67 -10.66 -11.86 -10.35
CA GLY A 67 -10.25 -13.04 -9.61
C GLY A 67 -8.78 -13.43 -9.87
N GLN A 68 -7.90 -12.46 -10.11
CA GLN A 68 -6.45 -12.63 -10.25
C GLN A 68 -5.67 -11.92 -9.13
N HIS A 69 -4.43 -12.36 -8.90
CA HIS A 69 -3.50 -11.70 -7.98
C HIS A 69 -2.91 -10.47 -8.67
N HIS A 70 -3.38 -9.31 -8.25
CA HIS A 70 -2.89 -8.04 -8.74
C HIS A 70 -1.73 -7.56 -7.86
N TYR A 71 -0.70 -6.99 -8.48
CA TYR A 71 0.44 -6.43 -7.79
C TYR A 71 0.54 -4.94 -8.06
N VAL A 72 0.35 -4.14 -7.00
CA VAL A 72 0.38 -2.69 -7.11
C VAL A 72 1.70 -2.18 -6.54
N PRO A 73 2.58 -1.57 -7.34
CA PRO A 73 3.79 -0.96 -6.79
C PRO A 73 3.42 0.21 -5.87
N LEU A 74 4.19 0.40 -4.80
CA LEU A 74 4.00 1.51 -3.86
C LEU A 74 4.12 2.87 -4.55
N SER A 75 4.93 2.95 -5.61
CA SER A 75 5.00 4.11 -6.50
C SER A 75 3.66 4.52 -7.14
N ASN A 76 2.70 3.59 -7.27
CA ASN A 76 1.37 3.88 -7.79
C ASN A 76 0.38 4.29 -6.69
N VAL A 77 0.78 4.26 -5.42
CA VAL A 77 -0.03 4.74 -4.30
C VAL A 77 0.04 6.27 -4.29
N GLU A 78 -1.11 6.92 -4.45
CA GLU A 78 -1.23 8.37 -4.34
C GLU A 78 -1.34 8.79 -2.87
N SER A 79 -2.14 8.06 -2.10
CA SER A 79 -2.44 8.35 -0.70
C SER A 79 -3.01 7.10 -0.02
N MET A 80 -3.00 7.08 1.31
CA MET A 80 -3.65 6.04 2.09
C MET A 80 -4.36 6.67 3.30
N ASP A 81 -5.50 6.10 3.64
CA ASP A 81 -6.26 6.37 4.87
C ASP A 81 -6.09 5.19 5.84
N ASP A 82 -6.69 5.29 7.02
CA ASP A 82 -6.75 4.21 8.01
C ASP A 82 -7.49 2.95 7.53
N VAL A 83 -8.31 3.06 6.48
CA VAL A 83 -9.19 1.97 5.98
C VAL A 83 -8.89 1.56 4.54
N ALA A 84 -8.34 2.47 3.72
CA ALA A 84 -8.18 2.25 2.29
C ALA A 84 -6.96 2.96 1.71
N VAL A 85 -6.37 2.35 0.69
CA VAL A 85 -5.27 2.89 -0.12
C VAL A 85 -5.83 3.42 -1.43
N TYR A 86 -5.43 4.61 -1.82
CA TYR A 86 -5.81 5.25 -3.09
C TYR A 86 -4.64 5.23 -4.05
N LEU A 87 -4.90 4.77 -5.25
CA LEU A 87 -3.92 4.71 -6.31
C LEU A 87 -4.01 5.93 -7.21
N ASN A 88 -2.89 6.30 -7.82
CA ASN A 88 -2.84 7.30 -8.90
C ASN A 88 -3.17 6.70 -10.28
N VAL A 89 -3.31 5.37 -10.36
CA VAL A 89 -3.70 4.62 -11.56
C VAL A 89 -5.12 4.06 -11.45
N THR A 90 -5.68 3.65 -12.59
CA THR A 90 -6.99 2.99 -12.70
C THR A 90 -6.86 1.47 -12.53
N GLN A 91 -7.95 0.77 -12.16
CA GLN A 91 -7.88 -0.70 -12.00
C GLN A 91 -7.37 -1.41 -13.27
N ASP A 92 -7.67 -0.88 -14.46
CA ASP A 92 -7.24 -1.44 -15.76
C ASP A 92 -5.72 -1.42 -15.95
N GLN A 93 -5.03 -0.49 -15.28
CA GLN A 93 -3.57 -0.38 -15.30
C GLN A 93 -2.90 -1.26 -14.23
N VAL A 94 -3.66 -1.81 -13.29
CA VAL A 94 -3.18 -2.77 -12.31
C VAL A 94 -3.20 -4.15 -12.95
N LYS A 95 -2.04 -4.82 -13.00
CA LYS A 95 -1.85 -6.13 -13.63
C LYS A 95 -1.50 -7.22 -12.63
#